data_AF-A0A4V2MIZ7-F1
#
_entry.id   AF-A0A4V2MIZ7-F1
#
_cell.length_a   1.000
_cell.length_b   1.000
_cell.length_c   1.000
_cell.angle_alpha   90.00
_cell.angle_beta   90.00
_cell.angle_gamma   90.00
#
_symmetry.space_group_name_H-M   'P 1'
#
loop_
_entity.id
_entity.type
_entity.pdbx_description
1 polymer ?
#
loop_
_entity_poly.entity_id
_entity_poly.type
_entity_poly.pdbx_seq_one_letter_code
_entity_poly.pdbx_strand_id
1 'polypeptide(L)' 'MAKDGEELKGFAVAGVDQKFYWAKAVVKGNQVIVSSTDVANPVVVRYAWANNPVFNLANGAGLPASPFRTDIWKGITQRP' A
#
# COMPACT_ATOMS: atom_id res chain seq x y z
N MET A 1 -8.21 13.23 6.69
CA MET A 1 -7.50 12.45 7.72
C MET A 1 -8.06 11.04 7.67
N ALA A 2 -7.20 10.03 7.69
CA ALA A 2 -7.67 8.68 7.97
C ALA A 2 -7.87 8.52 9.48
N LYS A 3 -9.01 7.98 9.91
CA LYS A 3 -9.33 7.78 11.33
C LYS A 3 -8.97 6.35 11.76
N ASP A 4 -8.73 6.15 13.05
CA ASP A 4 -8.55 4.80 13.61
C ASP A 4 -9.74 3.91 13.26
N GLY A 5 -9.44 2.72 12.74
CA GLY A 5 -10.43 1.76 12.25
C GLY A 5 -11.03 2.08 10.89
N GLU A 6 -10.66 3.19 10.24
CA GLU A 6 -11.07 3.48 8.86
C GLU A 6 -10.37 2.53 7.87
N GLU A 7 -11.15 2.00 6.93
CA GLU A 7 -10.61 1.21 5.83
C GLU A 7 -9.87 2.12 4.84
N LEU A 8 -8.61 1.79 4.60
CA LEU A 8 -7.77 2.45 3.63
C LEU A 8 -7.76 1.71 2.29
N LYS A 9 -7.74 2.49 1.21
CA LYS A 9 -7.73 2.03 -0.18
C LYS A 9 -6.38 2.33 -0.83
N GLY A 10 -6.08 1.60 -1.90
CA GLY A 10 -4.90 1.82 -2.72
C GLY A 10 -3.65 1.07 -2.25
N PHE A 11 -3.79 0.11 -1.34
CA PHE A 11 -2.69 -0.74 -0.88
C PHE A 11 -2.65 -2.05 -1.66
N ALA A 12 -1.44 -2.46 -2.05
CA ALA A 12 -1.16 -3.78 -2.59
C ALA A 12 0.05 -4.39 -1.88
N VAL A 13 0.04 -5.71 -1.69
CA VAL A 13 1.13 -6.46 -1.04
C VAL A 13 1.60 -7.59 -1.93
N ALA A 14 2.86 -8.00 -1.75
CA ALA A 14 3.42 -9.18 -2.40
C ALA A 14 4.24 -10.01 -1.42
N GLY A 15 4.28 -11.31 -1.67
CA GLY A 15 5.22 -12.23 -1.05
C GLY A 15 6.58 -12.21 -1.75
N VAL A 16 7.42 -13.19 -1.44
CA VAL A 16 8.74 -13.37 -2.07
C VAL A 16 8.66 -13.68 -3.57
N ASP A 17 7.49 -14.11 -4.05
CA ASP A 17 7.19 -14.40 -5.45
C ASP A 17 6.95 -13.13 -6.29
N GLN A 18 6.97 -11.96 -5.66
CA GLN A 18 6.82 -10.64 -6.29
C GLN A 18 5.47 -10.39 -6.97
N LYS A 19 4.48 -11.25 -6.71
CA LYS A 19 3.13 -11.09 -7.25
C LYS A 19 2.31 -10.20 -6.33
N PHE A 20 1.84 -9.08 -6.89
CA PHE A 20 1.07 -8.10 -6.13
C PHE A 20 -0.42 -8.42 -6.15
N TYR A 21 -1.02 -8.36 -4.96
CA TYR A 21 -2.47 -8.49 -4.74
C TYR A 21 -2.97 -7.27 -4.00
N TRP A 22 -4.18 -6.82 -4.35
CA TRP A 22 -4.85 -5.75 -3.60
C TRP A 22 -5.08 -6.20 -2.15
N ALA A 23 -4.90 -5.27 -1.23
CA ALA A 23 -4.91 -5.55 0.20
C ALA A 23 -5.94 -4.69 0.93
N LYS A 24 -6.47 -5.24 2.02
CA LYS A 24 -7.21 -4.48 3.02
C LYS A 24 -6.19 -3.75 3.89
N ALA A 25 -6.51 -2.50 4.23
CA ALA A 25 -5.67 -1.71 5.11
C ALA A 25 -6.52 -0.96 6.13
N VAL A 26 -6.05 -0.84 7.36
CA VAL A 26 -6.72 -0.09 8.44
C VAL A 26 -5.72 0.71 9.25
N VAL A 27 -6.13 1.87 9.75
CA VAL A 27 -5.31 2.64 10.70
C VAL A 27 -5.51 2.08 12.11
N LYS A 28 -4.39 1.86 12.81
CA LYS A 28 -4.35 1.50 14.23
C LYS A 28 -3.26 2.33 14.92
N GLY A 29 -3.66 3.42 15.55
CA GLY A 29 -2.73 4.38 16.16
C GLY A 29 -1.89 5.07 15.09
N ASN A 30 -0.55 4.96 15.19
CA ASN A 30 0.35 5.53 14.18
C ASN A 30 0.66 4.57 13.02
N GLN A 31 0.09 3.36 13.02
CA GLN A 31 0.41 2.31 12.07
C GLN A 31 -0.74 2.10 11.09
N VAL A 32 -0.37 1.70 9.87
CA VAL A 32 -1.30 1.13 8.90
C VAL A 32 -1.07 -0.38 8.89
N ILE A 33 -2.09 -1.14 9.26
CA ILE A 33 -2.08 -2.59 9.20
C ILE A 33 -2.60 -3.00 7.83
N VAL A 34 -1.78 -3.70 7.05
CA VAL A 34 -2.10 -4.11 5.67
C VAL A 34 -2.09 -5.64 5.59
N SER A 35 -3.12 -6.24 5.01
CA SER A 35 -3.23 -7.69 4.85
C SER A 35 -4.02 -8.10 3.61
N SER A 36 -3.74 -9.29 3.10
CA SER A 36 -4.48 -9.92 2.00
C SER A 36 -4.61 -11.42 2.27
N THR A 37 -5.77 -11.99 1.92
CA THR A 37 -6.00 -13.45 2.00
C THR A 37 -5.20 -14.21 0.95
N ASP A 38 -4.78 -13.53 -0.13
CA ASP A 38 -4.03 -14.13 -1.24
C ASP A 38 -2.51 -14.18 -0.96
N VAL A 39 -2.04 -13.49 0.10
CA VAL A 39 -0.62 -13.38 0.43
C VAL A 39 -0.41 -13.72 1.91
N ALA A 40 -0.05 -14.97 2.18
CA ALA A 40 0.13 -15.45 3.56
C ALA A 40 1.28 -14.75 4.31
N ASN A 41 2.38 -14.45 3.62
CA ASN A 41 3.58 -13.82 4.20
C ASN A 41 3.98 -12.60 3.34
N PRO A 42 3.32 -11.44 3.52
CA PRO A 42 3.66 -10.24 2.78
C PRO A 42 5.03 -9.72 3.22
N VAL A 43 5.92 -9.49 2.26
CA VAL A 43 7.28 -8.96 2.52
C VAL A 43 7.44 -7.53 2.04
N VAL A 44 6.54 -7.07 1.15
CA VAL A 44 6.58 -5.72 0.58
C VAL A 44 5.16 -5.14 0.43
N VAL A 45 5.09 -3.81 0.41
CA VAL A 45 3.86 -3.03 0.28
C VAL A 45 4.05 -1.95 -0.79
N ARG A 46 3.00 -1.69 -1.56
CA ARG A 46 2.86 -0.54 -2.45
C ARG A 46 1.59 0.22 -2.11
N TYR A 47 1.66 1.54 -2.19
CA TYR A 47 0.53 2.45 -1.99
C TYR A 47 0.34 3.34 -3.21
N ALA A 48 -0.93 3.49 -3.63
CA ALA A 48 -1.36 4.26 -4.80
C ALA A 48 -0.58 3.90 -6.08
N TRP A 49 -0.27 2.62 -6.26
CA TRP A 49 0.54 2.11 -7.38
C TRP A 49 -0.33 1.58 -8.52
N ALA A 50 -1.04 2.48 -9.20
CA ALA A 50 -1.83 2.19 -10.40
C ALA A 50 -1.91 3.44 -11.29
N ASN A 51 -2.38 3.30 -12.53
CA ASN A 51 -2.53 4.44 -13.45
C ASN A 51 -3.56 5.48 -12.95
N ASN A 52 -4.63 5.02 -12.29
CA ASN A 52 -5.63 5.86 -11.65
C ASN A 52 -6.10 5.19 -10.35
N PRO A 53 -5.33 5.29 -9.26
CA PRO A 53 -5.61 4.57 -8.04
C PRO A 53 -6.77 5.23 -7.27
N VAL A 54 -7.64 4.40 -6.70
CA VAL A 54 -8.55 4.86 -5.64
C VAL A 54 -7.81 4.78 -4.31
N PHE A 55 -7.66 5.90 -3.62
CA PHE A 55 -6.90 5.99 -2.37
C PHE A 55 -7.47 7.04 -1.41
N ASN A 56 -7.16 6.91 -0.13
CA ASN A 56 -7.67 7.80 0.93
C ASN A 56 -6.71 8.01 2.12
N LEU A 57 -5.44 7.57 2.04
CA LEU A 57 -4.49 7.86 3.12
C LEU A 57 -4.10 9.34 3.08
N ALA A 58 -4.37 10.05 4.17
CA ALA A 58 -4.02 11.45 4.37
C ALA A 58 -3.51 11.70 5.78
N ASN A 59 -2.55 12.62 5.92
CA ASN A 59 -1.97 12.99 7.21
C ASN A 59 -2.92 13.86 8.08
N GLY A 60 -2.44 14.27 9.26
CA GLY A 60 -3.21 15.10 10.20
C GLY A 60 -3.59 16.49 9.68
N ALA A 61 -2.85 17.01 8.68
CA ALA A 61 -3.19 18.26 8.00
C ALA A 61 -4.18 18.06 6.84
N GLY A 62 -4.65 16.84 6.60
CA GLY A 62 -5.55 16.51 5.49
C GLY A 62 -4.86 16.38 4.13
N LEU A 63 -3.52 16.39 4.09
CA LEU A 63 -2.78 16.23 2.84
C LEU A 63 -2.68 14.75 2.47
N PRO A 64 -2.90 14.37 1.20
CA PRO A 64 -2.78 12.99 0.75
C PRO A 64 -1.34 12.51 0.86
N ALA A 65 -1.15 11.25 1.25
CA ALA A 65 0.16 10.61 1.18
C ALA A 65 0.60 10.47 -0.29
N SER A 66 1.88 10.73 -0.56
CA SER A 66 2.46 10.43 -1.87
C SER A 66 2.47 8.92 -2.13
N PRO A 67 2.35 8.46 -3.38
CA PRO A 67 2.57 7.06 -3.73
C PRO A 67 3.95 6.58 -3.26
N PHE A 68 4.03 5.36 -2.74
CA PHE A 68 5.29 4.78 -2.28
C PHE A 68 5.33 3.26 -2.46
N ARG A 69 6.53 2.70 -2.35
CA ARG A 69 6.80 1.25 -2.36
C ARG A 69 7.92 0.92 -1.36
N THR A 70 7.89 -0.28 -0.81
CA THR A 70 8.97 -0.78 0.06
C THR A 70 9.87 -1.81 -0.63
N ASP A 71 9.51 -2.25 -1.83
CA ASP A 71 10.33 -3.19 -2.58
C ASP A 71 11.46 -2.49 -3.36
N ILE A 72 12.62 -3.14 -3.41
CA ILE A 72 13.82 -2.67 -4.12
C ILE A 72 13.93 -3.25 -5.54
N TRP A 73 12.88 -3.92 -6.03
CA TRP A 73 12.92 -4.60 -7.33
C TRP A 73 12.94 -3.60 -8.49
N LYS A 74 13.57 -3.98 -9.60
CA LYS A 74 13.65 -3.08 -10.77
C LYS A 74 12.24 -2.73 -11.27
N GLY A 75 12.01 -1.44 -11.48
CA GLY A 75 10.78 -0.97 -12.12
C GLY A 75 10.80 -1.28 -13.62
N ILE A 76 9.63 -1.44 -14.24
CA ILE A 76 9.51 -1.75 -15.68
C ILE A 76 10.13 -0.68 -16.60
N THR A 77 10.30 0.55 -16.11
CA THR A 77 10.89 1.68 -16.87
C THR A 77 12.37 1.92 -16.54
N GLN A 78 12.97 1.18 -15.61
CA GLN A 78 14.39 1.32 -15.31
C GLN A 78 15.20 0.69 -16.43
N ARG A 79 16.05 1.51 -17.07
CA ARG A 79 17.01 1.03 -18.07
C ARG A 79 18.04 0.10 -17.39
N PRO A 80 18.58 -0.90 -18.11
CA PRO A 80 19.49 -1.90 -17.56
C PRO A 80 20.61 -1.34 -16.71
#